data_AF-A0A538FYN2-F1
#
_entry.id   AF-A0A538FYN2-F1
#
_cell.length_a   1.000
_cell.length_b   1.000
_cell.length_c   1.000
_cell.angle_alpha   90.00
_cell.angle_beta   90.00
_cell.angle_gamma   90.00
#
_symmetry.space_group_name_H-M   'P 1'
#
loop_
_entity.id
_entity.type
_entity.pdbx_description
1 polymer ?
#
loop_
_entity_poly.entity_id
_entity_poly.type
_entity_poly.pdbx_seq_one_letter_code
_entity_poly.pdbx_strand_id
1 'polypeptide(L)'
;MARSRPRGEQDTHPCRHPRGGGSRRARPLRRDPRCSARDGDRGRGRRRTRRPRGLRGRRARRAGFEFLPRAGPLDAVADAGLGRLRGRRRPRCAARPTPRSVRAPLFRPRLRLQRADGRLGVVQLLPAHLGRADGPARPRLLVRRRACDRQRRDSARRRTRVAPTARALREAPPDRGRLDVRLVALAAAAAVAASPTAGGIRFLQAHQLESGGFAEAGSPAYPQLTAWAVLGLRAAGASPSGATAGYLVQHESEFTSAAGLALVVLAENALGQNSDRPLRRLRALQRPNGSVGPLVNGTAWSVLALRAVGAPVHRRTIRWLLARQTRAGGWGWTTGAADSNDTATVVEALRAARVTGRPIQRALRFLLRFRNRDGGFELTLGRGSDAQSTAWAVQAFLAAGKPPPRGALGYLERLHRPDGSFRYSTRYTTTPVWVTAQVLPALARKAFPLSS
;
A
#
# COMPACT_ATOMS: atom_id res chain seq x y z
N MET A 1 9.44 41.15 -61.21
CA MET A 1 10.79 41.77 -61.27
C MET A 1 11.20 42.12 -59.84
N ALA A 2 12.38 41.88 -59.27
CA ALA A 2 13.59 41.15 -59.60
C ALA A 2 14.35 40.91 -58.27
N ARG A 3 15.24 39.89 -58.23
CA ARG A 3 16.13 39.55 -57.11
C ARG A 3 17.24 40.59 -56.95
N SER A 4 17.92 40.64 -55.79
CA SER A 4 19.34 41.04 -55.71
C SER A 4 20.03 40.55 -54.42
N ARG A 5 21.10 39.75 -54.59
CA ARG A 5 22.29 39.69 -53.72
C ARG A 5 23.34 40.65 -54.31
N PRO A 6 24.43 40.98 -53.58
CA PRO A 6 25.74 40.46 -54.02
C PRO A 6 26.71 40.04 -52.89
N ARG A 7 27.84 39.46 -53.33
CA ARG A 7 29.00 38.86 -52.62
C ARG A 7 30.22 39.81 -52.60
N GLY A 8 31.20 39.49 -51.74
CA GLY A 8 32.66 39.57 -51.98
C GLY A 8 33.45 40.01 -50.73
N GLU A 9 34.71 39.64 -50.43
CA GLU A 9 35.65 38.53 -50.75
C GLU A 9 36.95 38.78 -49.91
N GLN A 10 37.94 37.86 -49.97
CA GLN A 10 39.34 37.84 -49.45
C GLN A 10 39.55 37.18 -48.06
N ASP A 11 40.17 36.00 -47.86
CA ASP A 11 41.41 35.30 -48.31
C ASP A 11 42.57 35.38 -47.28
N THR A 12 42.99 34.22 -46.74
CA THR A 12 44.37 33.67 -46.87
C THR A 12 44.59 32.40 -46.01
N HIS A 13 45.05 31.33 -46.67
CA HIS A 13 45.78 30.16 -46.13
C HIS A 13 47.23 30.21 -46.66
N PRO A 14 48.21 29.52 -46.03
CA PRO A 14 48.69 28.23 -46.59
C PRO A 14 48.99 27.16 -45.49
N CYS A 15 48.63 25.87 -45.65
CA CYS A 15 49.40 24.74 -46.23
C CYS A 15 50.72 24.40 -45.48
N ARG A 16 51.06 23.17 -45.05
CA ARG A 16 50.98 21.84 -45.68
C ARG A 16 51.30 20.69 -44.68
N HIS A 17 50.64 19.56 -44.87
CA HIS A 17 50.99 18.18 -44.45
C HIS A 17 52.12 17.60 -45.36
N PRO A 18 52.87 16.49 -45.04
CA PRO A 18 52.31 15.12 -45.07
C PRO A 18 52.97 13.95 -44.27
N ARG A 19 52.13 12.92 -43.99
CA ARG A 19 52.27 11.44 -44.13
C ARG A 19 53.27 10.58 -43.31
N GLY A 20 52.69 9.52 -42.70
CA GLY A 20 53.18 8.12 -42.61
C GLY A 20 54.12 7.79 -41.44
N GLY A 21 54.10 6.65 -40.73
CA GLY A 21 53.38 5.39 -40.81
C GLY A 21 54.25 4.27 -40.18
N GLY A 22 53.73 3.53 -39.19
CA GLY A 22 54.04 2.09 -38.97
C GLY A 22 55.21 1.62 -38.07
N SER A 23 54.93 0.51 -37.35
CA SER A 23 55.80 -0.48 -36.65
C SER A 23 56.24 -0.15 -35.20
N ARG A 24 55.88 -0.89 -34.14
CA ARG A 24 56.16 -2.30 -33.68
C ARG A 24 57.56 -2.52 -33.08
N ARG A 25 57.57 -3.18 -31.90
CA ARG A 25 58.66 -3.82 -31.11
C ARG A 25 59.45 -2.85 -30.19
N ALA A 26 59.97 -3.21 -29.02
CA ALA A 26 59.94 -4.40 -28.16
C ALA A 26 60.42 -3.98 -26.74
N ARG A 27 60.16 -4.79 -25.73
CA ARG A 27 60.77 -4.71 -24.37
C ARG A 27 62.30 -4.87 -24.44
N PRO A 28 63.00 -4.48 -23.36
CA PRO A 28 63.66 -5.54 -22.58
C PRO A 28 63.49 -5.43 -21.05
N LEU A 29 63.63 -6.61 -20.44
CA LEU A 29 63.79 -6.91 -19.02
C LEU A 29 65.22 -6.58 -18.54
N ARG A 30 65.35 -6.22 -17.25
CA ARG A 30 66.40 -6.57 -16.25
C ARG A 30 65.91 -6.02 -14.91
N ARG A 31 65.48 -6.79 -13.89
CA ARG A 31 66.21 -7.69 -12.96
C ARG A 31 67.58 -7.14 -12.54
N ASP A 32 67.71 -6.67 -11.28
CA ASP A 32 68.28 -7.53 -10.24
C ASP A 32 68.00 -7.02 -8.80
N PRO A 33 67.87 -7.94 -7.81
CA PRO A 33 67.80 -7.67 -6.38
C PRO A 33 69.15 -7.90 -5.69
N ARG A 34 69.37 -7.33 -4.49
CA ARG A 34 70.39 -7.83 -3.57
C ARG A 34 69.87 -7.91 -2.14
N CYS A 35 69.86 -9.15 -1.65
CA CYS A 35 69.83 -9.51 -0.25
C CYS A 35 71.20 -9.23 0.39
N SER A 36 71.19 -8.91 1.68
CA SER A 36 72.25 -9.33 2.61
C SER A 36 71.60 -9.79 3.91
N ALA A 37 71.73 -11.10 4.16
CA ALA A 37 71.67 -11.71 5.48
C ALA A 37 72.86 -11.19 6.33
N ARG A 38 72.89 -11.23 7.67
CA ARG A 38 72.88 -12.42 8.53
C ARG A 38 72.95 -11.97 10.01
N ASP A 39 72.46 -12.87 10.88
CA ASP A 39 72.91 -13.26 12.23
C ASP A 39 73.01 -12.20 13.34
N GLY A 40 72.68 -12.48 14.61
CA GLY A 40 72.32 -13.69 15.34
C GLY A 40 71.84 -13.22 16.74
N ASP A 41 70.82 -13.82 17.35
CA ASP A 41 70.77 -15.09 18.09
C ASP A 41 70.98 -14.91 19.61
N ARG A 42 70.13 -15.62 20.36
CA ARG A 42 70.19 -16.00 21.80
C ARG A 42 69.88 -14.93 22.85
N GLY A 43 69.02 -15.17 23.84
CA GLY A 43 68.23 -16.35 24.16
C GLY A 43 67.76 -16.37 25.62
N ARG A 44 66.85 -17.32 25.90
CA ARG A 44 66.50 -17.92 27.21
C ARG A 44 65.75 -17.02 28.21
N GLY A 45 64.68 -17.48 28.88
CA GLY A 45 64.01 -18.76 28.83
C GLY A 45 63.05 -18.99 30.01
N ARG A 46 62.20 -20.02 29.82
CA ARG A 46 61.69 -20.99 30.81
C ARG A 46 60.58 -20.53 31.79
N ARG A 47 59.36 -21.10 31.66
CA ARG A 47 58.77 -22.24 32.43
C ARG A 47 58.10 -21.74 33.75
N ARG A 48 56.96 -22.21 34.29
CA ARG A 48 56.25 -23.51 34.24
C ARG A 48 54.91 -23.41 35.04
N THR A 49 53.86 -24.07 34.54
CA THR A 49 52.90 -25.00 35.22
C THR A 49 51.82 -24.63 36.28
N ARG A 50 50.64 -25.23 36.02
CA ARG A 50 49.68 -26.01 36.87
C ARG A 50 48.52 -25.32 37.64
N ARG A 51 47.28 -25.80 37.38
CA ARG A 51 46.03 -25.76 38.19
C ARG A 51 46.11 -26.78 39.38
N PRO A 52 45.09 -27.11 40.24
CA PRO A 52 43.65 -26.69 40.37
C PRO A 52 43.03 -26.64 41.83
N ARG A 53 41.68 -26.48 41.90
CA ARG A 53 40.66 -26.93 42.91
C ARG A 53 40.39 -26.13 44.21
N GLY A 54 39.09 -25.99 44.55
CA GLY A 54 38.59 -25.78 45.93
C GLY A 54 37.14 -25.24 46.02
N LEU A 55 36.27 -25.94 46.77
CA LEU A 55 34.80 -25.78 46.92
C LEU A 55 34.40 -25.14 48.27
N ARG A 56 33.09 -24.76 48.37
CA ARG A 56 32.25 -24.40 49.55
C ARG A 56 32.31 -22.91 49.97
N GLY A 57 31.24 -22.21 50.36
CA GLY A 57 29.81 -22.49 50.53
C GLY A 57 29.12 -21.35 51.33
N ARG A 58 27.77 -21.31 51.28
CA ARG A 58 26.79 -20.61 52.15
C ARG A 58 26.35 -19.15 51.86
N ARG A 59 25.05 -19.07 51.52
CA ARG A 59 23.98 -18.10 51.85
C ARG A 59 24.37 -16.86 52.67
N ALA A 60 23.89 -15.67 52.28
CA ALA A 60 22.65 -15.06 52.80
C ALA A 60 22.39 -13.63 52.26
N ARG A 61 21.11 -13.22 52.34
CA ARG A 61 20.54 -11.86 52.34
C ARG A 61 20.32 -11.16 51.00
N ARG A 62 19.06 -11.29 50.55
CA ARG A 62 18.33 -10.34 49.68
C ARG A 62 18.19 -9.00 50.41
N ALA A 63 18.39 -7.89 49.70
CA ALA A 63 17.84 -6.60 50.07
C ALA A 63 16.50 -6.44 49.35
N GLY A 64 15.44 -6.21 50.14
CA GLY A 64 14.09 -5.94 49.66
C GLY A 64 13.85 -4.44 49.47
N PHE A 65 12.87 -4.13 48.63
CA PHE A 65 12.09 -2.92 48.75
C PHE A 65 10.62 -3.30 48.90
N GLU A 66 9.97 -2.48 49.71
CA GLU A 66 8.79 -2.68 50.52
C GLU A 66 7.51 -2.34 49.72
N PHE A 67 6.47 -3.14 49.89
CA PHE A 67 5.10 -2.83 49.45
C PHE A 67 4.14 -3.29 50.55
N LEU A 68 3.32 -2.36 51.06
CA LEU A 68 2.14 -2.60 51.89
C LEU A 68 1.08 -1.53 51.56
N PRO A 69 -0.23 -1.73 51.84
CA PRO A 69 -1.04 -2.91 51.57
C PRO A 69 -2.50 -2.61 51.07
N ARG A 70 -3.09 -3.58 50.35
CA ARG A 70 -4.51 -4.08 50.29
C ARG A 70 -5.70 -3.12 50.10
N ALA A 71 -6.78 -3.50 49.39
CA ALA A 71 -7.64 -4.68 49.63
C ALA A 71 -8.23 -5.38 48.37
N GLY A 72 -8.46 -6.70 48.47
CA GLY A 72 -9.20 -7.56 47.53
C GLY A 72 -10.73 -7.51 47.75
N PRO A 73 -11.57 -8.46 47.26
CA PRO A 73 -11.43 -9.93 47.42
C PRO A 73 -11.72 -10.78 46.15
N LEU A 74 -11.01 -11.89 45.90
CA LEU A 74 -11.29 -13.31 46.17
C LEU A 74 -11.96 -14.06 45.00
N ASP A 75 -11.27 -15.09 44.50
CA ASP A 75 -11.90 -16.27 43.90
C ASP A 75 -11.18 -17.53 44.36
N ALA A 76 -11.99 -18.48 44.83
CA ALA A 76 -11.60 -19.76 45.41
C ALA A 76 -11.64 -20.88 44.37
N VAL A 77 -10.56 -21.67 44.38
CA VAL A 77 -10.42 -23.12 44.20
C VAL A 77 -11.65 -23.94 43.78
N ALA A 78 -11.49 -24.75 42.72
CA ALA A 78 -11.80 -26.19 42.74
C ALA A 78 -11.12 -26.92 41.57
N ASP A 79 -10.11 -27.72 41.90
CA ASP A 79 -9.53 -28.80 41.09
C ASP A 79 -10.43 -30.04 41.11
N ALA A 80 -10.52 -30.72 39.97
CA ALA A 80 -10.57 -32.18 39.81
C ALA A 80 -10.35 -32.44 38.30
N GLY A 81 -9.41 -33.23 37.80
CA GLY A 81 -8.58 -34.27 38.39
C GLY A 81 -8.59 -35.46 37.43
N LEU A 82 -7.40 -35.86 36.97
CA LEU A 82 -7.04 -37.15 36.32
C LEU A 82 -7.39 -37.29 34.82
N GLY A 83 -6.50 -37.75 33.92
CA GLY A 83 -5.14 -38.26 34.02
C GLY A 83 -4.60 -38.57 32.62
N ARG A 84 -3.27 -38.56 32.46
CA ARG A 84 -2.58 -38.99 31.22
C ARG A 84 -2.21 -40.46 31.31
N LEU A 85 -2.46 -41.22 30.23
CA LEU A 85 -1.75 -42.46 29.92
C LEU A 85 -1.31 -42.47 28.45
N ARG A 86 -0.02 -42.72 28.22
CA ARG A 86 0.55 -43.12 26.92
C ARG A 86 0.83 -44.63 26.99
N GLY A 87 0.50 -45.38 25.94
CA GLY A 87 0.96 -46.77 25.82
C GLY A 87 0.38 -47.56 24.63
N ARG A 88 1.04 -47.42 23.47
CA ARG A 88 1.34 -48.44 22.41
C ARG A 88 0.28 -49.40 21.82
N ARG A 89 0.48 -49.60 20.51
CA ARG A 89 0.20 -50.75 19.59
C ARG A 89 -1.14 -50.78 18.82
N ARG A 90 -1.00 -50.74 17.48
CA ARG A 90 -1.97 -51.22 16.47
C ARG A 90 -2.09 -52.75 16.55
N PRO A 91 -3.25 -53.33 16.18
CA PRO A 91 -3.35 -53.90 14.82
C PRO A 91 -4.74 -53.81 14.14
N ARG A 92 -4.66 -53.89 12.80
CA ARG A 92 -5.57 -54.49 11.80
C ARG A 92 -6.96 -53.90 11.50
N CYS A 93 -7.22 -53.89 10.19
CA CYS A 93 -8.38 -53.40 9.47
C CYS A 93 -9.68 -54.11 9.84
N ALA A 94 -10.73 -53.31 9.97
CA ALA A 94 -12.09 -53.69 9.64
C ALA A 94 -12.75 -52.51 8.92
N ALA A 95 -13.37 -52.78 7.78
CA ALA A 95 -14.07 -51.80 6.95
C ALA A 95 -15.25 -51.16 7.70
N ARG A 96 -15.49 -49.87 7.46
CA ARG A 96 -16.69 -49.17 7.95
C ARG A 96 -17.24 -48.18 6.91
N PRO A 97 -18.55 -47.89 6.95
CA PRO A 97 -19.40 -47.61 5.80
C PRO A 97 -19.44 -46.13 5.38
N THR A 98 -20.10 -45.89 4.25
CA THR A 98 -20.36 -44.57 3.63
C THR A 98 -20.79 -43.48 4.61
N PRO A 99 -20.24 -42.25 4.52
CA PRO A 99 -20.60 -41.17 5.43
C PRO A 99 -21.97 -40.56 5.11
N ARG A 100 -22.91 -40.72 6.04
CA ARG A 100 -24.07 -39.81 6.16
C ARG A 100 -23.59 -38.47 6.74
N SER A 101 -24.02 -37.37 6.15
CA SER A 101 -23.73 -36.01 6.61
C SER A 101 -24.36 -35.74 7.98
N VAL A 102 -23.53 -35.63 9.02
CA VAL A 102 -23.95 -35.11 10.33
C VAL A 102 -23.26 -33.76 10.54
N ARG A 103 -24.06 -32.69 10.61
CA ARG A 103 -23.58 -31.36 10.99
C ARG A 103 -23.07 -31.41 12.43
N ALA A 104 -21.79 -31.16 12.63
CA ALA A 104 -21.25 -30.92 13.97
C ALA A 104 -21.77 -29.58 14.52
N PRO A 105 -22.19 -29.50 15.80
CA PRO A 105 -22.62 -28.25 16.39
C PRO A 105 -21.39 -27.35 16.64
N LEU A 106 -21.41 -26.15 16.07
CA LEU A 106 -20.44 -25.09 16.35
C LEU A 106 -20.66 -24.62 17.80
N PHE A 107 -19.88 -25.14 18.75
CA PHE A 107 -19.75 -24.54 20.07
C PHE A 107 -19.07 -23.16 19.91
N ARG A 108 -19.88 -22.10 20.02
CA ARG A 108 -19.40 -20.73 20.22
C ARG A 108 -19.38 -20.47 21.73
N PRO A 109 -18.23 -20.20 22.36
CA PRO A 109 -18.23 -19.79 23.75
C PRO A 109 -18.98 -18.45 23.85
N ARG A 110 -20.01 -18.38 24.70
CA ARG A 110 -20.73 -17.14 25.02
C ARG A 110 -20.23 -16.68 26.38
N LEU A 111 -19.51 -15.56 26.42
CA LEU A 111 -19.20 -14.90 27.68
C LEU A 111 -20.48 -14.18 28.15
N ARG A 112 -20.96 -14.50 29.35
CA ARG A 112 -22.02 -13.75 30.03
C ARG A 112 -21.35 -12.74 30.94
N LEU A 113 -21.70 -11.47 30.80
CA LEU A 113 -21.21 -10.42 31.72
C LEU A 113 -22.43 -9.85 32.46
N GLN A 114 -22.37 -9.89 33.78
CA GLN A 114 -23.34 -9.26 34.66
C GLN A 114 -22.89 -7.81 34.87
N ARG A 115 -23.78 -6.86 34.59
CA ARG A 115 -23.52 -5.44 34.87
C ARG A 115 -23.82 -5.16 36.34
N ALA A 116 -23.24 -4.07 36.86
CA ALA A 116 -23.36 -3.67 38.27
C ALA A 116 -24.81 -3.39 38.74
N ASP A 117 -25.78 -3.37 37.83
CA ASP A 117 -27.22 -3.23 38.08
C ASP A 117 -27.96 -4.60 38.14
N GLY A 118 -27.24 -5.72 38.12
CA GLY A 118 -27.79 -7.06 38.31
C GLY A 118 -28.37 -7.73 37.06
N ARG A 119 -28.38 -7.07 35.89
CA ARG A 119 -28.93 -7.66 34.64
C ARG A 119 -27.84 -8.36 33.80
N LEU A 120 -28.18 -9.54 33.26
CA LEU A 120 -27.31 -10.38 32.43
C LEU A 120 -27.38 -9.96 30.94
N GLY A 121 -26.23 -9.60 30.35
CA GLY A 121 -26.11 -9.30 28.91
C GLY A 121 -25.14 -10.24 28.19
N VAL A 122 -25.46 -10.59 26.93
CA VAL A 122 -24.55 -11.31 26.01
C VAL A 122 -23.99 -10.30 25.01
N VAL A 123 -22.67 -10.13 24.98
CA VAL A 123 -22.00 -9.17 24.06
C VAL A 123 -21.28 -9.94 22.95
N GLN A 124 -21.61 -9.61 21.71
CA GLN A 124 -20.85 -9.99 20.51
C GLN A 124 -19.90 -8.85 20.17
N LEU A 125 -18.58 -9.09 20.24
CA LEU A 125 -17.54 -8.10 19.96
C LEU A 125 -17.53 -7.72 18.47
N LEU A 126 -17.98 -6.49 18.17
CA LEU A 126 -17.70 -5.72 16.96
C LEU A 126 -16.97 -4.44 17.42
N PRO A 127 -15.83 -4.03 16.80
CA PRO A 127 -15.22 -2.74 17.10
C PRO A 127 -16.16 -1.60 16.65
N ALA A 128 -16.45 -0.71 17.60
CA ALA A 128 -17.46 0.33 17.52
C ALA A 128 -16.98 1.59 16.80
N HIS A 129 -17.86 2.16 15.96
CA HIS A 129 -18.02 3.60 15.83
C HIS A 129 -19.25 3.96 16.67
N LEU A 130 -19.09 4.87 17.65
CA LEU A 130 -20.20 5.44 18.43
C LEU A 130 -20.35 6.91 18.05
N GLY A 131 -21.34 7.17 17.20
CA GLY A 131 -22.09 8.43 17.15
C GLY A 131 -23.56 8.06 17.29
N ARG A 132 -24.17 8.45 18.40
CA ARG A 132 -25.58 8.15 18.77
C ARG A 132 -26.56 8.87 17.84
N ALA A 133 -27.68 8.20 17.55
CA ALA A 133 -28.95 8.86 17.25
C ALA A 133 -30.08 8.05 17.91
N ASP A 134 -30.77 8.69 18.86
CA ASP A 134 -32.02 8.22 19.46
C ASP A 134 -33.20 8.78 18.66
N GLY A 135 -34.20 7.96 18.33
CA GLY A 135 -35.47 8.39 17.72
C GLY A 135 -36.30 7.24 17.13
N PRO A 136 -37.60 7.09 17.46
CA PRO A 136 -38.33 5.83 17.29
C PRO A 136 -38.95 5.64 15.89
N ALA A 137 -38.88 4.40 15.40
CA ALA A 137 -39.57 3.95 14.19
C ALA A 137 -41.07 3.73 14.44
N ARG A 138 -41.92 4.27 13.56
CA ARG A 138 -43.34 3.85 13.41
C ARG A 138 -43.49 2.99 12.15
N PRO A 139 -44.34 1.94 12.17
CA PRO A 139 -44.44 0.95 11.09
C PRO A 139 -45.52 1.34 10.08
N ARG A 140 -45.38 0.83 8.85
CA ARG A 140 -46.39 0.57 7.79
C ARG A 140 -45.61 0.41 6.47
N LEU A 141 -45.95 -0.41 5.48
CA LEU A 141 -46.97 -1.41 5.28
C LEU A 141 -46.48 -2.23 4.06
N LEU A 142 -46.74 -3.53 4.10
CA LEU A 142 -46.51 -4.48 3.00
C LEU A 142 -47.26 -4.05 1.74
N VAL A 143 -46.56 -3.95 0.61
CA VAL A 143 -47.21 -4.03 -0.71
C VAL A 143 -46.53 -5.12 -1.52
N ARG A 144 -47.23 -6.26 -1.61
CA ARG A 144 -47.02 -7.29 -2.62
C ARG A 144 -47.48 -6.74 -3.97
N ARG A 145 -46.68 -6.93 -5.03
CA ARG A 145 -47.21 -6.98 -6.40
C ARG A 145 -46.92 -8.35 -7.00
N ARG A 146 -48.01 -8.99 -7.43
CA ARG A 146 -48.06 -10.26 -8.17
C ARG A 146 -47.51 -10.08 -9.58
N ALA A 147 -47.03 -11.20 -10.12
CA ALA A 147 -46.69 -11.41 -11.51
C ALA A 147 -47.92 -11.36 -12.43
N CYS A 148 -47.73 -10.84 -13.63
CA CYS A 148 -48.58 -11.14 -14.79
C CYS A 148 -47.71 -11.81 -15.86
N ASP A 149 -48.24 -12.92 -16.32
CA ASP A 149 -47.70 -13.83 -17.32
C ASP A 149 -48.38 -13.58 -18.68
N ARG A 150 -47.66 -13.94 -19.77
CA ARG A 150 -48.13 -14.15 -21.17
C ARG A 150 -48.47 -12.86 -21.96
N GLN A 151 -48.16 -12.74 -23.25
CA GLN A 151 -47.91 -13.74 -24.29
C GLN A 151 -47.17 -13.11 -25.49
N ARG A 152 -46.42 -13.95 -26.22
CA ARG A 152 -45.75 -13.69 -27.49
C ARG A 152 -46.75 -13.47 -28.63
N ARG A 153 -46.41 -12.63 -29.61
CA ARG A 153 -46.88 -12.75 -30.99
C ARG A 153 -45.69 -12.66 -31.95
N ASP A 154 -45.41 -13.79 -32.59
CA ASP A 154 -44.60 -13.89 -33.80
C ASP A 154 -45.41 -13.39 -34.99
N SER A 155 -44.77 -12.66 -35.90
CA SER A 155 -45.28 -12.40 -37.25
C SER A 155 -44.09 -12.25 -38.20
N ALA A 156 -43.61 -13.38 -38.70
CA ALA A 156 -42.77 -13.43 -39.87
C ALA A 156 -43.62 -13.09 -41.11
N ARG A 157 -43.13 -12.21 -42.00
CA ARG A 157 -43.46 -12.26 -43.43
C ARG A 157 -42.40 -11.54 -44.28
N ARG A 158 -41.70 -12.38 -45.04
CA ARG A 158 -41.28 -12.28 -46.45
C ARG A 158 -40.51 -11.04 -46.93
N ARG A 159 -39.29 -11.35 -47.37
CA ARG A 159 -38.44 -10.63 -48.32
C ARG A 159 -39.15 -10.37 -49.65
N THR A 160 -38.95 -9.18 -50.20
CA THR A 160 -38.84 -8.94 -51.64
C THR A 160 -37.56 -8.15 -51.90
N ARG A 161 -36.67 -8.76 -52.69
CA ARG A 161 -35.46 -8.13 -53.23
C ARG A 161 -35.90 -7.19 -54.36
N VAL A 162 -35.52 -5.93 -54.28
CA VAL A 162 -35.56 -4.98 -55.40
C VAL A 162 -34.12 -4.70 -55.82
N ALA A 163 -33.86 -4.79 -57.13
CA ALA A 163 -32.57 -4.54 -57.77
C ALA A 163 -32.16 -3.06 -57.67
N PRO A 164 -30.85 -2.73 -57.69
CA PRO A 164 -30.40 -1.37 -57.48
C PRO A 164 -30.54 -0.56 -58.78
N THR A 165 -31.37 0.47 -58.77
CA THR A 165 -31.29 1.55 -59.74
C THR A 165 -30.11 2.46 -59.38
N ALA A 166 -29.21 2.66 -60.34
CA ALA A 166 -28.07 3.54 -60.22
C ALA A 166 -28.53 4.97 -59.87
N ARG A 167 -28.22 5.41 -58.66
CA ARG A 167 -28.42 6.80 -58.23
C ARG A 167 -27.16 7.58 -58.52
N ALA A 168 -27.34 8.65 -59.28
CA ALA A 168 -26.32 9.64 -59.63
C ALA A 168 -25.47 10.05 -58.42
N LEU A 169 -24.17 10.24 -58.70
CA LEU A 169 -23.20 10.88 -57.81
C LEU A 169 -23.80 12.19 -57.27
N ARG A 170 -24.17 12.18 -55.99
CA ARG A 170 -24.44 13.42 -55.25
C ARG A 170 -23.12 14.13 -55.03
N GLU A 171 -23.10 15.42 -55.36
CA GLU A 171 -22.05 16.35 -54.97
C GLU A 171 -21.71 16.21 -53.48
N ALA A 172 -20.42 16.27 -53.19
CA ALA A 172 -19.89 16.25 -51.83
C ALA A 172 -20.48 17.43 -51.04
N PRO A 173 -21.08 17.19 -49.86
CA PRO A 173 -21.55 18.28 -49.03
C PRO A 173 -20.35 19.10 -48.53
N PRO A 174 -20.50 20.43 -48.39
CA PRO A 174 -19.42 21.28 -47.92
C PRO A 174 -19.07 20.92 -46.47
N ASP A 175 -17.77 20.75 -46.24
CA ASP A 175 -17.06 20.83 -44.95
C ASP A 175 -17.75 20.17 -43.73
N ARG A 176 -18.06 18.86 -43.82
CA ARG A 176 -18.44 18.04 -42.64
C ARG A 176 -17.29 17.75 -41.68
N GLY A 177 -16.04 17.98 -42.10
CA GLY A 177 -14.86 17.63 -41.31
C GLY A 177 -14.73 18.40 -40.01
N ARG A 178 -15.10 19.69 -39.98
CA ARG A 178 -14.94 20.53 -38.77
C ARG A 178 -16.03 20.29 -37.72
N LEU A 179 -17.26 20.01 -38.13
CA LEU A 179 -18.35 19.71 -37.19
C LEU A 179 -18.17 18.33 -36.55
N ASP A 180 -17.76 17.31 -37.32
CA ASP A 180 -17.50 15.97 -36.80
C ASP A 180 -16.31 15.98 -35.81
N VAL A 181 -15.22 16.70 -36.11
CA VAL A 181 -14.09 16.82 -35.19
C VAL A 181 -14.48 17.58 -33.90
N ARG A 182 -15.30 18.63 -34.00
CA ARG A 182 -15.81 19.34 -32.80
C ARG A 182 -16.74 18.48 -31.97
N LEU A 183 -17.64 17.70 -32.59
CA LEU A 183 -18.55 16.81 -31.89
C LEU A 183 -17.78 15.65 -31.21
N VAL A 184 -16.79 15.08 -31.89
CA VAL A 184 -15.89 14.07 -31.33
C VAL A 184 -15.05 14.64 -30.19
N ALA A 185 -14.54 15.87 -30.33
CA ALA A 185 -13.79 16.54 -29.27
C ALA A 185 -14.68 16.85 -28.04
N LEU A 186 -15.93 17.29 -28.26
CA LEU A 186 -16.92 17.51 -27.20
C LEU A 186 -17.31 16.20 -26.51
N ALA A 187 -17.53 15.12 -27.26
CA ALA A 187 -17.83 13.80 -26.72
C ALA A 187 -16.64 13.23 -25.92
N ALA A 188 -15.41 13.40 -26.41
CA ALA A 188 -14.20 13.02 -25.71
C ALA A 188 -14.00 13.84 -24.43
N ALA A 189 -14.21 15.15 -24.47
CA ALA A 189 -14.15 16.02 -23.30
C ALA A 189 -15.22 15.66 -22.26
N ALA A 190 -16.45 15.37 -22.69
CA ALA A 190 -17.53 14.92 -21.83
C ALA A 190 -17.21 13.55 -21.18
N ALA A 191 -16.63 12.62 -21.94
CA ALA A 191 -16.19 11.32 -21.42
C ALA A 191 -15.07 11.44 -20.39
N VAL A 192 -14.11 12.35 -20.60
CA VAL A 192 -13.06 12.66 -19.60
C VAL A 192 -13.66 13.28 -18.34
N ALA A 193 -14.59 14.23 -18.49
CA ALA A 193 -15.29 14.86 -17.37
C ALA A 193 -16.17 13.87 -16.57
N ALA A 194 -16.67 12.82 -17.23
CA ALA A 194 -17.44 11.73 -16.63
C ALA A 194 -16.57 10.57 -16.10
N SER A 195 -15.24 10.64 -16.25
CA SER A 195 -14.36 9.56 -15.80
C SER A 195 -14.42 9.35 -14.28
N PRO A 196 -14.23 8.11 -13.79
CA PRO A 196 -14.18 7.83 -12.34
C PRO A 196 -13.13 8.66 -11.60
N THR A 197 -12.00 8.96 -12.23
CA THR A 197 -10.97 9.84 -11.67
C THR A 197 -11.48 11.28 -11.51
N ALA A 198 -12.13 11.85 -12.54
CA ALA A 198 -12.70 13.20 -12.45
C ALA A 198 -13.85 13.29 -11.43
N GLY A 199 -14.69 12.25 -11.34
CA GLY A 199 -15.72 12.12 -10.31
C GLY A 199 -15.13 12.11 -8.91
N GLY A 200 -14.10 11.29 -8.67
CA GLY A 200 -13.42 11.21 -7.39
C GLY A 200 -12.73 12.52 -6.97
N ILE A 201 -12.12 13.24 -7.91
CA ILE A 201 -11.56 14.58 -7.65
C ILE A 201 -12.64 15.55 -7.17
N ARG A 202 -13.75 15.67 -7.92
CA ARG A 202 -14.86 16.57 -7.54
C ARG A 202 -15.45 16.18 -6.20
N PHE A 203 -15.62 14.89 -5.96
CA PHE A 203 -16.14 14.37 -4.71
C PHE A 203 -15.25 14.79 -3.52
N LEU A 204 -13.93 14.60 -3.61
CA LEU A 204 -13.02 15.04 -2.54
C LEU A 204 -13.07 16.54 -2.34
N GLN A 205 -13.02 17.33 -3.42
CA GLN A 205 -13.07 18.79 -3.34
C GLN A 205 -14.36 19.30 -2.66
N ALA A 206 -15.49 18.64 -2.90
CA ALA A 206 -16.76 18.94 -2.22
C ALA A 206 -16.78 18.60 -0.72
N HIS A 207 -15.82 17.80 -0.23
CA HIS A 207 -15.67 17.43 1.19
C HIS A 207 -14.53 18.17 1.89
N GLN A 208 -13.98 19.18 1.22
CA GLN A 208 -13.03 20.09 1.82
C GLN A 208 -13.79 21.18 2.60
N LEU A 209 -13.44 21.37 3.88
CA LEU A 209 -14.02 22.41 4.73
C LEU A 209 -13.28 23.75 4.57
N GLU A 210 -13.90 24.84 5.02
CA GLU A 210 -13.31 26.19 5.01
C GLU A 210 -11.98 26.27 5.77
N SER A 211 -11.82 25.45 6.82
CA SER A 211 -10.55 25.32 7.56
C SER A 211 -9.40 24.77 6.71
N GLY A 212 -9.66 24.26 5.51
CA GLY A 212 -8.70 23.59 4.64
C GLY A 212 -8.58 22.09 4.86
N GLY A 213 -9.14 21.57 5.97
CA GLY A 213 -9.17 20.15 6.28
C GLY A 213 -10.28 19.38 5.55
N PHE A 214 -10.15 18.06 5.46
CA PHE A 214 -11.14 17.17 4.84
C PHE A 214 -11.86 16.34 5.90
N ALA A 215 -13.14 16.08 5.67
CA ALA A 215 -14.00 15.35 6.59
C ALA A 215 -14.93 14.39 5.87
N GLU A 216 -15.33 13.32 6.55
CA GLU A 216 -16.53 12.57 6.16
C GLU A 216 -17.78 13.42 6.46
N ALA A 217 -18.88 13.15 5.76
CA ALA A 217 -20.14 13.88 5.95
C ALA A 217 -20.58 13.87 7.43
N GLY A 218 -20.85 15.06 7.98
CA GLY A 218 -21.28 15.24 9.37
C GLY A 218 -20.18 15.04 10.42
N SER A 219 -18.92 14.88 10.02
CA SER A 219 -17.76 14.78 10.92
C SER A 219 -16.90 16.04 10.87
N PRO A 220 -16.13 16.37 11.92
CA PRO A 220 -15.10 17.40 11.83
C PRO A 220 -13.96 16.95 10.90
N ALA A 221 -13.23 17.92 10.34
CA ALA A 221 -11.99 17.63 9.66
C ALA A 221 -10.95 17.05 10.63
N TYR A 222 -10.12 16.15 10.12
CA TYR A 222 -9.02 15.59 10.89
C TYR A 222 -7.78 15.36 10.01
N PRO A 223 -6.57 15.53 10.56
CA PRO A 223 -5.37 15.72 9.75
C PRO A 223 -4.96 14.49 8.96
N GLN A 224 -5.27 13.28 9.43
CA GLN A 224 -4.93 12.06 8.71
C GLN A 224 -5.74 11.91 7.40
N LEU A 225 -7.04 12.21 7.42
CA LEU A 225 -7.86 12.20 6.20
C LEU A 225 -7.46 13.35 5.27
N THR A 226 -7.18 14.53 5.81
CA THR A 226 -6.64 15.65 5.03
C THR A 226 -5.38 15.25 4.27
N ALA A 227 -4.41 14.61 4.93
CA ALA A 227 -3.18 14.16 4.28
C ALA A 227 -3.45 13.12 3.17
N TRP A 228 -4.39 12.19 3.38
CA TRP A 228 -4.81 11.26 2.31
C TRP A 228 -5.47 11.96 1.14
N ALA A 229 -6.39 12.91 1.39
CA ALA A 229 -7.07 13.66 0.35
C ALA A 229 -6.08 14.46 -0.51
N VAL A 230 -5.08 15.09 0.13
CA VAL A 230 -3.96 15.74 -0.56
C VAL A 230 -3.26 14.76 -1.50
N LEU A 231 -2.82 13.61 -1.00
CA LEU A 231 -2.09 12.63 -1.80
C LEU A 231 -2.94 12.09 -2.96
N GLY A 232 -4.24 11.83 -2.72
CA GLY A 232 -5.18 11.38 -3.73
C GLY A 232 -5.38 12.41 -4.84
N LEU A 233 -5.65 13.67 -4.48
CA LEU A 233 -5.83 14.77 -5.43
C LEU A 233 -4.56 15.01 -6.24
N ARG A 234 -3.41 15.12 -5.58
CA ARG A 234 -2.12 15.40 -6.23
C ARG A 234 -1.71 14.26 -7.17
N ALA A 235 -1.93 13.00 -6.78
CA ALA A 235 -1.68 11.87 -7.67
C ALA A 235 -2.54 11.92 -8.95
N ALA A 236 -3.78 12.42 -8.84
CA ALA A 236 -4.71 12.58 -9.94
C ALA A 236 -4.55 13.92 -10.71
N GLY A 237 -3.53 14.72 -10.40
CA GLY A 237 -3.26 15.99 -11.07
C GLY A 237 -4.11 17.17 -10.61
N ALA A 238 -4.87 17.03 -9.53
CA ALA A 238 -5.65 18.08 -8.90
C ALA A 238 -4.95 18.63 -7.65
N SER A 239 -5.35 19.81 -7.20
CA SER A 239 -4.89 20.38 -5.93
C SER A 239 -6.08 20.67 -5.02
N PRO A 240 -5.93 20.54 -3.69
CA PRO A 240 -6.90 21.07 -2.75
C PRO A 240 -6.83 22.61 -2.72
N SER A 241 -7.71 23.24 -1.95
CA SER A 241 -7.63 24.70 -1.72
C SER A 241 -6.32 25.11 -1.03
N GLY A 242 -5.96 26.39 -1.16
CA GLY A 242 -4.74 26.94 -0.54
C GLY A 242 -4.69 26.85 0.98
N ALA A 243 -5.84 26.73 1.66
CA ALA A 243 -5.91 26.62 3.12
C ALA A 243 -5.40 25.26 3.66
N THR A 244 -5.37 24.21 2.84
CA THR A 244 -4.99 22.85 3.29
C THR A 244 -3.57 22.76 3.82
N ALA A 245 -2.63 23.50 3.24
CA ALA A 245 -1.26 23.55 3.71
C ALA A 245 -1.20 24.08 5.15
N GLY A 246 -1.87 25.20 5.42
CA GLY A 246 -1.96 25.80 6.76
C GLY A 246 -2.61 24.86 7.77
N TYR A 247 -3.68 24.16 7.38
CA TYR A 247 -4.33 23.15 8.21
C TYR A 247 -3.35 22.03 8.61
N LEU A 248 -2.64 21.42 7.66
CA LEU A 248 -1.71 20.34 7.97
C LEU A 248 -0.58 20.79 8.91
N VAL A 249 0.00 21.97 8.66
CA VAL A 249 1.07 22.55 9.49
C VAL A 249 0.58 22.80 10.92
N GLN A 250 -0.64 23.33 11.09
CA GLN A 250 -1.24 23.57 12.40
C GLN A 250 -1.44 22.28 13.20
N HIS A 251 -1.81 21.20 12.52
CA HIS A 251 -2.17 19.91 13.12
C HIS A 251 -1.03 18.87 13.12
N GLU A 252 0.20 19.26 12.75
CA GLU A 252 1.36 18.35 12.73
C GLU A 252 1.58 17.62 14.08
N SER A 253 1.33 18.30 15.19
CA SER A 253 1.58 17.79 16.55
C SER A 253 0.79 16.52 16.85
N GLU A 254 -0.40 16.37 16.24
CA GLU A 254 -1.30 15.23 16.41
C GLU A 254 -0.73 13.92 15.83
N PHE A 255 0.20 14.01 14.89
CA PHE A 255 0.89 12.84 14.35
C PHE A 255 2.02 12.41 15.28
N THR A 256 1.82 11.30 16.00
CA THR A 256 2.81 10.75 16.94
C THR A 256 3.49 9.48 16.44
N SER A 257 2.82 8.74 15.54
CA SER A 257 3.36 7.50 14.98
C SER A 257 4.29 7.76 13.79
N ALA A 258 5.25 6.86 13.56
CA ALA A 258 6.14 6.94 12.40
C ALA A 258 5.37 6.95 11.07
N ALA A 259 4.29 6.15 10.95
CA ALA A 259 3.46 6.12 9.75
C ALA A 259 2.69 7.44 9.57
N GLY A 260 2.13 8.00 10.65
CA GLY A 260 1.42 9.30 10.60
C GLY A 260 2.35 10.46 10.25
N LEU A 261 3.52 10.53 10.88
CA LEU A 261 4.54 11.55 10.57
C LEU A 261 5.03 11.43 9.12
N ALA A 262 5.25 10.22 8.63
CA ALA A 262 5.62 10.00 7.24
C ALA A 262 4.50 10.39 6.27
N LEU A 263 3.23 10.12 6.61
CA LEU A 263 2.07 10.50 5.80
C LEU A 263 1.98 12.02 5.66
N VAL A 264 2.14 12.78 6.74
CA VAL A 264 2.09 14.24 6.68
C VAL A 264 3.29 14.82 5.92
N VAL A 265 4.51 14.27 6.08
CA VAL A 265 5.67 14.65 5.25
C VAL A 265 5.38 14.45 3.77
N LEU A 266 4.76 13.32 3.39
CA LEU A 266 4.41 13.06 1.99
C LEU A 266 3.38 14.06 1.46
N ALA A 267 2.35 14.38 2.26
CA ALA A 267 1.29 15.30 1.88
C ALA A 267 1.82 16.74 1.74
N GLU A 268 2.57 17.23 2.72
CA GLU A 268 3.20 18.56 2.67
C GLU A 268 4.18 18.70 1.51
N ASN A 269 5.05 17.70 1.29
CA ASN A 269 5.95 17.68 0.15
C ASN A 269 5.18 17.72 -1.18
N ALA A 270 4.05 17.00 -1.29
CA ALA A 270 3.20 17.02 -2.47
C ALA A 270 2.54 18.40 -2.72
N LEU A 271 2.37 19.21 -1.66
CA LEU A 271 1.90 20.60 -1.71
C LEU A 271 3.04 21.62 -1.88
N GLY A 272 4.30 21.17 -1.97
CA GLY A 272 5.47 22.05 -2.04
C GLY A 272 5.78 22.77 -0.72
N GLN A 273 5.27 22.27 0.41
CA GLN A 273 5.53 22.83 1.74
C GLN A 273 6.84 22.28 2.33
N ASN A 274 7.43 23.03 3.25
CA ASN A 274 8.59 22.56 4.01
C ASN A 274 8.14 21.57 5.10
N SER A 275 8.58 20.31 4.98
CA SER A 275 8.28 19.23 5.92
C SER A 275 9.35 19.00 7.00
N ASP A 276 10.24 19.97 7.26
CA ASP A 276 11.37 19.81 8.18
C ASP A 276 10.94 19.43 9.61
N ARG A 277 9.84 20.00 10.12
CA ARG A 277 9.36 19.73 11.48
C ARG A 277 8.85 18.30 11.65
N PRO A 278 7.91 17.78 10.85
CA PRO A 278 7.50 16.39 10.95
C PRO A 278 8.63 15.43 10.55
N LEU A 279 9.52 15.81 9.62
CA LEU A 279 10.69 15.00 9.25
C LEU A 279 11.70 14.85 10.39
N ARG A 280 12.00 15.91 11.16
CA ARG A 280 12.85 15.81 12.35
C ARG A 280 12.26 14.84 13.38
N ARG A 281 10.96 14.93 13.64
CA ARG A 281 10.25 14.01 14.56
C ARG A 281 10.30 12.57 14.05
N LEU A 282 10.13 12.37 12.74
CA LEU A 282 10.25 11.05 12.11
C LEU A 282 11.66 10.47 12.28
N ARG A 283 12.70 11.27 12.06
CA ARG A 283 14.10 10.86 12.27
C ARG A 283 14.40 10.50 13.72
N ALA A 284 13.80 11.21 14.68
CA ALA A 284 13.94 10.91 16.10
C ALA A 284 13.37 9.53 16.50
N LEU A 285 12.46 8.97 15.69
CA LEU A 285 11.92 7.61 15.90
C LEU A 285 12.85 6.50 15.35
N GLN A 286 13.95 6.85 14.68
CA GLN A 286 14.87 5.86 14.14
C GLN A 286 15.62 5.14 15.26
N ARG A 287 15.61 3.81 15.21
CA ARG A 287 16.24 2.94 16.21
C ARG A 287 17.59 2.42 15.73
N PRO A 288 18.51 2.02 16.65
CA PRO A 288 19.82 1.47 16.28
C PRO A 288 19.72 0.24 15.38
N ASN A 289 18.68 -0.58 15.48
CA ASN A 289 18.50 -1.76 14.63
C ASN A 289 18.13 -1.41 13.17
N GLY A 290 17.81 -0.15 12.86
CA GLY A 290 17.40 0.34 11.54
C GLY A 290 15.90 0.54 11.34
N SER A 291 15.04 0.12 12.27
CA SER A 291 13.61 0.43 12.19
C SER A 291 13.33 1.89 12.52
N VAL A 292 12.18 2.39 12.10
CA VAL A 292 11.64 3.67 12.54
C VAL A 292 10.36 3.39 13.31
N GLY A 293 10.42 3.58 14.63
CA GLY A 293 9.41 3.07 15.55
C GLY A 293 9.41 1.53 15.68
N PRO A 294 8.35 0.96 16.31
CA PRO A 294 8.26 -0.48 16.57
C PRO A 294 7.68 -1.29 15.40
N LEU A 295 7.03 -0.65 14.43
CA LEU A 295 6.22 -1.31 13.41
C LEU A 295 6.97 -1.44 12.08
N VAL A 296 6.66 -2.52 11.34
CA VAL A 296 7.17 -2.71 9.98
C VAL A 296 6.59 -1.64 9.06
N ASN A 297 5.28 -1.41 9.18
CA ASN A 297 4.54 -0.38 8.45
C ASN A 297 5.17 1.02 8.64
N GLY A 298 5.39 1.44 9.89
CA GLY A 298 6.01 2.73 10.19
C GLY A 298 7.40 2.88 9.57
N THR A 299 8.20 1.81 9.53
CA THR A 299 9.50 1.82 8.87
C THR A 299 9.38 1.97 7.35
N ALA A 300 8.42 1.29 6.71
CA ALA A 300 8.18 1.37 5.27
C ALA A 300 7.72 2.78 4.86
N TRP A 301 6.74 3.33 5.58
CA TRP A 301 6.28 4.71 5.39
C TRP A 301 7.40 5.73 5.56
N SER A 302 8.28 5.52 6.54
CA SER A 302 9.44 6.40 6.74
C SER A 302 10.40 6.41 5.54
N VAL A 303 10.59 5.25 4.89
CA VAL A 303 11.39 5.18 3.66
C VAL A 303 10.72 5.97 2.54
N LEU A 304 9.39 5.85 2.36
CA LEU A 304 8.66 6.63 1.35
C LEU A 304 8.82 8.14 1.58
N ALA A 305 8.60 8.61 2.81
CA ALA A 305 8.73 10.01 3.18
C ALA A 305 10.15 10.55 2.95
N LEU A 306 11.18 9.82 3.42
CA LEU A 306 12.57 10.22 3.19
C LEU A 306 12.92 10.30 1.71
N ARG A 307 12.43 9.35 0.89
CA ARG A 307 12.68 9.36 -0.55
C ARG A 307 11.94 10.49 -1.27
N ALA A 308 10.74 10.85 -0.82
CA ALA A 308 9.95 11.95 -1.39
C ALA A 308 10.65 13.30 -1.27
N VAL A 309 11.25 13.57 -0.11
CA VAL A 309 11.99 14.82 0.16
C VAL A 309 13.46 14.79 -0.27
N GLY A 310 13.86 13.78 -1.05
CA GLY A 310 15.26 13.62 -1.51
C GLY A 310 16.27 13.24 -0.42
N ALA A 311 15.83 12.93 0.80
CA ALA A 311 16.72 12.55 1.90
C ALA A 311 17.31 11.14 1.73
N PRO A 312 18.55 10.91 2.24
CA PRO A 312 19.15 9.59 2.24
C PRO A 312 18.41 8.63 3.17
N VAL A 313 18.31 7.36 2.75
CA VAL A 313 17.81 6.26 3.58
C VAL A 313 18.96 5.37 4.00
N HIS A 314 19.09 5.12 5.31
CA HIS A 314 20.14 4.27 5.84
C HIS A 314 20.07 2.84 5.29
N ARG A 315 21.20 2.29 4.82
CA ARG A 315 21.29 0.89 4.35
C ARG A 315 20.80 -0.11 5.41
N ARG A 316 20.96 0.20 6.69
CA ARG A 316 20.46 -0.63 7.80
C ARG A 316 18.93 -0.71 7.82
N THR A 317 18.22 0.37 7.49
CA THR A 317 16.75 0.40 7.40
C THR A 317 16.24 -0.51 6.29
N ILE A 318 16.87 -0.47 5.11
CA ILE A 318 16.51 -1.36 4.01
C ILE A 318 16.78 -2.83 4.36
N ARG A 319 17.96 -3.13 4.94
CA ARG A 319 18.26 -4.49 5.42
C ARG A 319 17.27 -4.96 6.49
N TRP A 320 16.86 -4.06 7.38
CA TRP A 320 15.88 -4.35 8.41
C TRP A 320 14.56 -4.78 7.78
N LEU A 321 14.02 -4.01 6.82
CA LEU A 321 12.79 -4.35 6.09
C LEU A 321 12.92 -5.69 5.36
N LEU A 322 14.01 -5.91 4.62
CA LEU A 322 14.24 -7.16 3.89
C LEU A 322 14.27 -8.38 4.83
N ALA A 323 14.85 -8.25 6.02
CA ALA A 323 14.89 -9.31 7.02
C ALA A 323 13.51 -9.64 7.63
N ARG A 324 12.49 -8.80 7.43
CA ARG A 324 11.11 -9.05 7.88
C ARG A 324 10.23 -9.68 6.82
N GLN A 325 10.75 -9.92 5.61
CA GLN A 325 9.99 -10.64 4.60
C GLN A 325 9.69 -12.06 5.10
N THR A 326 8.41 -12.39 5.20
CA THR A 326 7.97 -13.72 5.64
C THR A 326 8.42 -14.80 4.65
N ARG A 327 8.35 -16.07 5.07
CA ARG A 327 8.56 -17.21 4.14
C ARG A 327 7.63 -17.15 2.94
N ALA A 328 6.39 -16.72 3.16
CA ALA A 328 5.37 -16.54 2.12
C ALA A 328 5.69 -15.39 1.13
N GLY A 329 6.60 -14.47 1.48
CA GLY A 329 7.06 -13.39 0.60
C GLY A 329 6.44 -12.02 0.89
N GLY A 330 5.49 -11.92 1.82
CA GLY A 330 4.88 -10.65 2.23
C GLY A 330 5.44 -10.08 3.53
N TRP A 331 4.91 -8.93 3.92
CA TRP A 331 5.08 -8.25 5.20
C TRP A 331 3.71 -8.00 5.83
N GLY A 332 3.69 -7.86 7.15
CA GLY A 332 2.50 -7.42 7.88
C GLY A 332 2.83 -6.22 8.74
N TRP A 333 1.80 -5.64 9.34
CA TRP A 333 1.90 -4.48 10.23
C TRP A 333 2.98 -4.65 11.30
N THR A 334 3.01 -5.84 11.90
CA THR A 334 4.03 -6.33 12.81
C THR A 334 4.78 -7.51 12.19
N THR A 335 5.84 -7.97 12.86
CA THR A 335 6.53 -9.20 12.46
C THR A 335 5.60 -10.41 12.58
N GLY A 336 5.36 -11.12 11.49
CA GLY A 336 4.57 -12.36 11.50
C GLY A 336 3.57 -12.43 10.37
N ALA A 337 2.28 -12.28 10.69
CA ALA A 337 1.18 -12.46 9.75
C ALA A 337 1.19 -11.34 8.69
N ALA A 338 1.57 -11.70 7.46
CA ALA A 338 1.59 -10.78 6.33
C ALA A 338 0.21 -10.61 5.68
N ASP A 339 -0.07 -9.41 5.20
CA ASP A 339 -1.29 -9.02 4.49
C ASP A 339 -0.95 -8.28 3.18
N SER A 340 -1.96 -8.00 2.37
CA SER A 340 -1.77 -7.38 1.07
C SER A 340 -1.34 -5.90 1.15
N ASN A 341 -1.88 -5.11 2.07
CA ASN A 341 -1.67 -3.66 2.12
C ASN A 341 -0.28 -3.31 2.65
N ASP A 342 0.16 -3.97 3.73
CA ASP A 342 1.50 -3.78 4.26
C ASP A 342 2.56 -4.33 3.31
N THR A 343 2.27 -5.44 2.62
CA THR A 343 3.17 -5.93 1.56
C THR A 343 3.29 -4.94 0.41
N ALA A 344 2.18 -4.36 -0.06
CA ALA A 344 2.17 -3.37 -1.12
C ALA A 344 2.97 -2.12 -0.73
N THR A 345 2.72 -1.59 0.47
CA THR A 345 3.46 -0.45 1.04
C THR A 345 4.97 -0.72 1.09
N VAL A 346 5.38 -1.91 1.55
CA VAL A 346 6.80 -2.28 1.62
C VAL A 346 7.40 -2.44 0.22
N VAL A 347 6.66 -2.94 -0.77
CA VAL A 347 7.11 -2.97 -2.17
C VAL A 347 7.40 -1.56 -2.65
N GLU A 348 6.47 -0.62 -2.50
CA GLU A 348 6.68 0.78 -2.89
C GLU A 348 7.90 1.40 -2.20
N ALA A 349 8.04 1.22 -0.89
CA ALA A 349 9.18 1.69 -0.11
C ALA A 349 10.52 1.13 -0.62
N LEU A 350 10.60 -0.19 -0.84
CA LEU A 350 11.80 -0.85 -1.35
C LEU A 350 12.13 -0.41 -2.78
N ARG A 351 11.11 -0.20 -3.63
CA ARG A 351 11.28 0.31 -4.99
C ARG A 351 11.75 1.76 -5.02
N ALA A 352 11.23 2.61 -4.14
CA ALA A 352 11.70 3.98 -3.95
C ALA A 352 13.18 4.04 -3.49
N ALA A 353 13.62 3.01 -2.76
CA ALA A 353 15.01 2.78 -2.38
C ALA A 353 15.82 1.97 -3.43
N ARG A 354 15.28 1.82 -4.65
CA ARG A 354 15.90 1.14 -5.81
C ARG A 354 16.20 -0.35 -5.62
N VAL A 355 15.58 -1.03 -4.65
CA VAL A 355 15.74 -2.48 -4.43
C VAL A 355 15.00 -3.28 -5.51
N THR A 356 15.70 -4.20 -6.18
CA THR A 356 15.17 -5.06 -7.25
C THR A 356 15.26 -6.56 -6.87
N GLY A 357 14.89 -7.45 -7.80
CA GLY A 357 15.22 -8.88 -7.72
C GLY A 357 14.26 -9.72 -6.88
N ARG A 358 14.80 -10.79 -6.28
CA ARG A 358 14.03 -11.84 -5.60
C ARG A 358 13.06 -11.32 -4.52
N PRO A 359 13.41 -10.34 -3.65
CA PRO A 359 12.48 -9.84 -2.64
C PRO A 359 11.19 -9.26 -3.26
N ILE A 360 11.33 -8.42 -4.30
CA ILE A 360 10.19 -7.81 -5.00
C ILE A 360 9.36 -8.88 -5.72
N GLN A 361 10.02 -9.80 -6.42
CA GLN A 361 9.31 -10.87 -7.14
C GLN A 361 8.48 -11.77 -6.20
N ARG A 362 9.02 -12.08 -5.01
CA ARG A 362 8.30 -12.84 -3.98
C ARG A 362 7.11 -12.07 -3.43
N ALA A 363 7.27 -10.76 -3.23
CA ALA A 363 6.20 -9.88 -2.77
C ALA A 363 5.04 -9.81 -3.77
N LEU A 364 5.32 -9.61 -5.05
CA LEU A 364 4.28 -9.56 -6.08
C LEU A 364 3.55 -10.90 -6.22
N ARG A 365 4.27 -12.04 -6.14
CA ARG A 365 3.63 -13.37 -6.10
C ARG A 365 2.77 -13.56 -4.85
N PHE A 366 3.20 -13.04 -3.71
CA PHE A 366 2.41 -13.04 -2.49
C PHE A 366 1.12 -12.23 -2.65
N LEU A 367 1.20 -11.01 -3.18
CA LEU A 367 0.03 -10.15 -3.43
C LEU A 367 -1.00 -10.84 -4.34
N LEU A 368 -0.58 -11.54 -5.39
CA LEU A 368 -1.50 -12.23 -6.30
C LEU A 368 -2.35 -13.31 -5.62
N ARG A 369 -1.98 -13.79 -4.43
CA ARG A 369 -2.80 -14.73 -3.65
C ARG A 369 -4.06 -14.09 -3.06
N PHE A 370 -4.08 -12.76 -2.92
CA PHE A 370 -5.20 -11.99 -2.41
C PHE A 370 -6.11 -11.47 -3.52
N ARG A 371 -5.76 -11.71 -4.80
CA ARG A 371 -6.60 -11.35 -5.93
C ARG A 371 -7.75 -12.34 -6.07
N ASN A 372 -8.98 -11.84 -6.03
CA ASN A 372 -10.19 -12.62 -6.22
C ASN A 372 -10.59 -12.70 -7.71
N ARG A 373 -11.60 -13.53 -8.00
CA ARG A 373 -12.15 -13.73 -9.36
C ARG A 373 -12.74 -12.46 -9.97
N ASP A 374 -13.21 -11.54 -9.14
CA ASP A 374 -13.74 -10.24 -9.58
C ASP A 374 -12.63 -9.24 -9.97
N GLY A 375 -11.35 -9.62 -9.84
CA GLY A 375 -10.19 -8.79 -10.14
C GLY A 375 -9.74 -7.91 -8.98
N GLY A 376 -10.57 -7.75 -7.94
CA GLY A 376 -10.21 -7.02 -6.74
C GLY A 376 -9.28 -7.82 -5.82
N PHE A 377 -8.68 -7.12 -4.86
CA PHE A 377 -7.83 -7.69 -3.84
C PHE A 377 -8.48 -7.55 -2.48
N GLU A 378 -8.25 -8.53 -1.62
CA GLU A 378 -8.66 -8.49 -0.21
C GLU A 378 -7.48 -8.16 0.70
N LEU A 379 -7.75 -7.57 1.87
CA LEU A 379 -6.72 -7.33 2.89
C LEU A 379 -6.13 -8.64 3.43
N THR A 380 -7.01 -9.52 3.91
CA THR A 380 -6.69 -10.85 4.46
C THR A 380 -7.55 -11.90 3.79
N LEU A 381 -6.99 -13.09 3.55
CA LEU A 381 -7.69 -14.19 2.88
C LEU A 381 -9.05 -14.52 3.50
N GLY A 382 -10.08 -14.60 2.65
CA GLY A 382 -11.45 -14.92 3.02
C GLY A 382 -12.32 -13.73 3.43
N ARG A 383 -11.83 -12.49 3.37
CA ARG A 383 -12.63 -11.28 3.63
C ARG A 383 -13.34 -10.74 2.39
N GLY A 384 -12.86 -11.10 1.21
CA GLY A 384 -13.39 -10.59 -0.06
C GLY A 384 -12.79 -9.25 -0.46
N SER A 385 -12.94 -8.91 -1.73
CA SER A 385 -12.29 -7.75 -2.34
C SER A 385 -12.77 -6.42 -1.76
N ASP A 386 -11.84 -5.48 -1.64
CA ASP A 386 -12.11 -4.09 -1.27
C ASP A 386 -11.29 -3.11 -2.11
N ALA A 387 -11.75 -1.86 -2.17
CA ALA A 387 -11.17 -0.80 -2.99
C ALA A 387 -9.74 -0.44 -2.56
N GLN A 388 -9.49 -0.34 -1.26
CA GLN A 388 -8.21 0.12 -0.74
C GLN A 388 -7.12 -0.93 -1.02
N SER A 389 -7.38 -2.19 -0.70
CA SER A 389 -6.45 -3.30 -0.96
C SER A 389 -6.18 -3.48 -2.45
N THR A 390 -7.20 -3.30 -3.28
CA THR A 390 -7.04 -3.30 -4.75
C THR A 390 -6.16 -2.15 -5.21
N ALA A 391 -6.38 -0.94 -4.71
CA ALA A 391 -5.59 0.23 -5.06
C ALA A 391 -4.12 0.06 -4.66
N TRP A 392 -3.83 -0.37 -3.43
CA TRP A 392 -2.48 -0.66 -2.97
C TRP A 392 -1.78 -1.73 -3.82
N ALA A 393 -2.49 -2.81 -4.17
CA ALA A 393 -1.94 -3.82 -5.05
C ALA A 393 -1.58 -3.25 -6.44
N VAL A 394 -2.43 -2.41 -7.04
CA VAL A 394 -2.12 -1.73 -8.30
C VAL A 394 -0.84 -0.90 -8.18
N GLN A 395 -0.74 -0.06 -7.14
CA GLN A 395 0.41 0.82 -6.91
C GLN A 395 1.71 0.04 -6.71
N ALA A 396 1.70 -1.05 -5.94
CA ALA A 396 2.86 -1.90 -5.74
C ALA A 396 3.38 -2.53 -7.05
N PHE A 397 2.48 -2.95 -7.95
CA PHE A 397 2.88 -3.46 -9.27
C PHE A 397 3.49 -2.36 -10.14
N LEU A 398 2.90 -1.15 -10.13
CA LEU A 398 3.42 0.00 -10.86
C LEU A 398 4.82 0.41 -10.35
N ALA A 399 5.02 0.49 -9.03
CA ALA A 399 6.33 0.78 -8.43
C ALA A 399 7.40 -0.27 -8.81
N ALA A 400 6.98 -1.52 -9.03
CA ALA A 400 7.84 -2.59 -9.50
C ALA A 400 8.11 -2.58 -11.02
N GLY A 401 7.57 -1.59 -11.76
CA GLY A 401 7.66 -1.51 -13.21
C GLY A 401 6.87 -2.61 -13.92
N LYS A 402 5.78 -3.08 -13.30
CA LYS A 402 4.88 -4.12 -13.83
C LYS A 402 3.52 -3.52 -14.17
N PRO A 403 2.80 -4.08 -15.16
CA PRO A 403 1.44 -3.66 -15.41
C PRO A 403 0.55 -3.98 -14.19
N PRO A 404 -0.51 -3.20 -13.95
CA PRO A 404 -1.51 -3.53 -12.95
C PRO A 404 -2.05 -4.96 -13.14
N PRO A 405 -2.36 -5.68 -12.04
CA PRO A 405 -2.96 -7.00 -12.15
C PRO A 405 -4.25 -6.97 -12.97
N ARG A 406 -4.45 -7.99 -13.82
CA ARG A 406 -5.65 -8.11 -14.67
C ARG A 406 -6.92 -7.95 -13.84
N GLY A 407 -7.81 -7.05 -14.28
CA GLY A 407 -9.11 -6.80 -13.65
C GLY A 407 -9.09 -5.85 -12.45
N ALA A 408 -7.93 -5.47 -11.91
CA ALA A 408 -7.85 -4.64 -10.70
C ALA A 408 -8.40 -3.23 -10.91
N LEU A 409 -7.98 -2.55 -12.00
CA LEU A 409 -8.52 -1.22 -12.33
C LEU A 409 -10.03 -1.28 -12.62
N GLY A 410 -10.48 -2.27 -13.40
CA GLY A 410 -11.91 -2.46 -13.66
C GLY A 410 -12.72 -2.80 -12.40
N TYR A 411 -12.11 -3.40 -11.37
CA TYR A 411 -12.76 -3.57 -10.07
C TYR A 411 -12.98 -2.23 -9.38
N LEU A 412 -11.97 -1.35 -9.35
CA LEU A 412 -12.08 -0.01 -8.78
C LEU A 412 -13.13 0.83 -9.53
N GLU A 413 -13.13 0.80 -10.86
CA GLU A 413 -14.10 1.51 -11.71
C GLU A 413 -15.54 1.10 -11.40
N ARG A 414 -15.81 -0.19 -11.13
CA ARG A 414 -17.15 -0.67 -10.75
C ARG A 414 -17.59 -0.23 -9.35
N LEU A 415 -16.68 0.23 -8.49
CA LEU A 415 -17.00 0.76 -7.18
C LEU A 415 -17.29 2.27 -7.19
N HIS A 416 -17.05 2.94 -8.32
CA HIS A 416 -17.40 4.35 -8.52
C HIS A 416 -18.92 4.54 -8.45
N ARG A 417 -19.35 5.61 -7.78
CA ARG A 417 -20.76 5.94 -7.53
C ARG A 417 -21.17 7.18 -8.34
N PRO A 418 -22.49 7.38 -8.55
CA PRO A 418 -22.99 8.60 -9.21
C PRO A 418 -22.60 9.91 -8.51
N ASP A 419 -22.38 9.88 -7.19
CA ASP A 419 -21.92 11.04 -6.41
C ASP A 419 -20.41 11.33 -6.56
N GLY A 420 -19.69 10.52 -7.35
CA GLY A 420 -18.24 10.64 -7.56
C GLY A 420 -17.39 9.85 -6.57
N SER A 421 -17.96 9.36 -5.47
CA SER A 421 -17.21 8.59 -4.47
C SER A 421 -16.95 7.15 -4.91
N PHE A 422 -16.05 6.48 -4.20
CA PHE A 422 -15.83 5.03 -4.33
C PHE A 422 -16.34 4.29 -3.11
N ARG A 423 -17.07 3.19 -3.34
CA ARG A 423 -17.44 2.25 -2.28
C ARG A 423 -16.20 1.56 -1.72
N TYR A 424 -16.22 1.22 -0.43
CA TYR A 424 -15.19 0.35 0.15
C TYR A 424 -15.21 -1.03 -0.50
N SER A 425 -16.40 -1.59 -0.73
CA SER A 425 -16.59 -2.84 -1.47
C SER A 425 -17.95 -2.86 -2.14
N THR A 426 -18.25 -3.90 -2.91
CA THR A 426 -19.57 -4.08 -3.55
C THR A 426 -20.72 -4.04 -2.55
N ARG A 427 -20.47 -4.43 -1.29
CA ARG A 427 -21.48 -4.48 -0.22
C ARG A 427 -21.51 -3.20 0.61
N TYR A 428 -20.36 -2.60 0.89
CA TYR A 428 -20.26 -1.54 1.89
C TYR A 428 -19.80 -0.21 1.28
N THR A 429 -20.51 0.86 1.64
CA THR A 429 -19.98 2.22 1.55
C THR A 429 -19.67 2.65 2.97
N THR A 430 -18.40 2.77 3.30
CA THR A 430 -17.95 3.33 4.58
C THR A 430 -16.82 4.29 4.26
N THR A 431 -16.75 5.40 5.00
CA THR A 431 -15.69 6.41 4.86
C THR A 431 -15.39 6.77 3.39
N PRO A 432 -16.39 7.21 2.61
CA PRO A 432 -16.23 7.43 1.17
C PRO A 432 -15.15 8.45 0.82
N VAL A 433 -14.87 9.44 1.67
CA VAL A 433 -13.77 10.41 1.42
C VAL A 433 -12.44 9.70 1.57
N TRP A 434 -12.26 8.93 2.64
CA TRP A 434 -11.03 8.15 2.83
C TRP A 434 -10.79 7.13 1.72
N VAL A 435 -11.82 6.37 1.35
CA VAL A 435 -11.72 5.36 0.29
C VAL A 435 -11.38 6.01 -1.04
N THR A 436 -12.08 7.08 -1.42
CA THR A 436 -11.82 7.80 -2.67
C THR A 436 -10.39 8.33 -2.72
N ALA A 437 -9.91 8.93 -1.63
CA ALA A 437 -8.55 9.44 -1.52
C ALA A 437 -7.47 8.36 -1.77
N GLN A 438 -7.68 7.13 -1.28
CA GLN A 438 -6.74 6.03 -1.50
C GLN A 438 -6.88 5.33 -2.87
N VAL A 439 -8.03 5.46 -3.53
CA VAL A 439 -8.27 4.88 -4.86
C VAL A 439 -7.65 5.73 -5.97
N LEU A 440 -7.70 7.05 -5.85
CA LEU A 440 -7.26 7.99 -6.89
C LEU A 440 -5.83 7.74 -7.39
N PRO A 441 -4.80 7.49 -6.55
CA PRO A 441 -3.45 7.21 -7.04
C PRO A 441 -3.37 5.99 -7.98
N ALA A 442 -4.13 4.93 -7.67
CA ALA A 442 -4.16 3.73 -8.50
C ALA A 442 -4.83 4.00 -9.87
N LEU A 443 -5.94 4.75 -9.90
CA LEU A 443 -6.60 5.14 -11.15
C LEU A 443 -5.73 6.09 -11.98
N ALA A 444 -4.99 6.99 -11.33
CA ALA A 444 -4.00 7.85 -11.95
C ALA A 444 -2.71 7.10 -12.37
N ARG A 445 -2.62 5.80 -12.07
CA ARG A 445 -1.46 4.93 -12.35
C ARG A 445 -0.16 5.47 -11.74
N LYS A 446 -0.25 6.04 -10.54
CA LYS A 446 0.88 6.51 -9.74
C LYS A 446 1.09 5.57 -8.56
N ALA A 447 2.31 5.50 -8.07
CA ALA A 447 2.67 4.83 -6.82
C ALA A 447 3.45 5.81 -5.95
N PHE A 448 3.55 5.54 -4.65
CA PHE A 448 4.31 6.37 -3.73
C PHE A 448 5.81 6.04 -3.73
N PRO A 449 6.67 7.04 -3.41
CA PRO A 449 6.32 8.45 -3.30
C PRO A 449 5.93 9.03 -4.67
N LEU A 450 5.02 10.00 -4.67
CA LEU A 450 4.62 10.67 -5.92
C LEU A 450 5.86 11.35 -6.52
N SER A 451 6.13 11.07 -7.79
CA SER A 451 7.23 11.72 -8.50
C SER A 451 6.90 13.19 -8.69
N SER A 452 7.84 14.06 -8.33
CA SER A 452 7.79 15.50 -8.58
C SER A 452 7.66 15.83 -10.07
#